data_AF-A0A6M6E5P7-F1
#
_entry.id   AF-A0A6M6E5P7-F1
#
_cell.length_a   1.000
_cell.length_b   1.000
_cell.length_c   1.000
_cell.angle_alpha   90.00
_cell.angle_beta   90.00
_cell.angle_gamma   90.00
#
_symmetry.space_group_name_H-M   'P 1'
#
loop_
_entity.id
_entity.type
_entity.pdbx_description
1 polymer ?
#
loop_
_entity_poly.entity_id
_entity_poly.type
_entity_poly.pdbx_seq_one_letter_code
_entity_poly.pdbx_strand_id
1 'polypeptide(L)'
;MQRLSSKVLIIIIYIGLLWTKTNYVQSKVFHLEIENNAQNFILDFNPLSSILLLLGIGMLFKNWGIFISYFLGTFVLFANVLYYRELNDFITIPVLMQTSNAGDLKGSIASIFEWTDIFYWIDVIAMFILLIWFKKRESINWKKRQASVFIYGAIIVFLLNMGLAEKERPDLLSRTFDRQILVKNIGIYNFHIYDVFIQSRTNAQRAMADSSEITPVYNYIKAKNKNVNGDFTSIAQGKNVIIVSMESLQSFVIDRELNGQVITPFLNEFKKESIYFDNFYHQVGQGRTSDSEFLLENSLYPLDRGAVFFTHGQNQYYALPKVLKENGYFTSVQHANDSSFWNRDVVYPNFGYDKFFDKDSYTVTKDNSIGWGLKDKDFFAQSVSHMSEFPQPFYTKLITLTNHYPFVLDDEDKYIEAGNFPSQTLNRYFQTVRYMDDAFKEFIEELKASGLYDKSIIIAYGDHFGISENHNRSMGMLLGKKINDFESFQLQRTPMFIHIPGYTDNKVISKVSGQIDIRPTILNLLGIKEPNPITFGQDLLSAERPSFVVERDGSFSTSDVVYKNGVCYDKYTGNKTTTSACKDGIEKAKLDLTFSNQVIYGDLLRFLKDVPTYSSNKKEEKK
;
A
#
# COMPACT_ATOMS: atom_id res chain seq x y z
N MET A 1 1.33 34.11 46.75
CA MET A 1 1.16 33.07 45.72
C MET A 1 0.58 31.82 46.37
N GLN A 2 -0.71 31.54 46.21
CA GLN A 2 -1.33 30.29 46.67
C GLN A 2 -0.67 29.12 45.95
N ARG A 3 -0.13 28.14 46.68
CA ARG A 3 0.42 26.91 46.09
C ARG A 3 -0.70 26.17 45.36
N LEU A 4 -0.55 25.92 44.05
CA LEU A 4 -1.44 25.03 43.31
C LEU A 4 -1.57 23.69 44.05
N SER A 5 -2.78 23.13 44.13
CA SER A 5 -2.95 21.80 44.70
C SER A 5 -2.21 20.75 43.87
N SER A 6 -1.67 19.72 44.53
CA SER A 6 -0.94 18.60 43.92
C SER A 6 -1.69 17.99 42.72
N LYS A 7 -3.02 17.90 42.82
CA LYS A 7 -3.91 17.41 41.76
C LYS A 7 -3.91 18.30 40.53
N VAL A 8 -4.05 19.61 40.72
CA VAL A 8 -4.08 20.58 39.61
C VAL A 8 -2.72 20.59 38.90
N LEU A 9 -1.61 20.47 39.65
CA LEU A 9 -0.29 20.39 39.05
C LEU A 9 -0.13 19.12 38.18
N ILE A 10 -0.54 17.96 38.68
CA ILE A 10 -0.51 16.71 37.89
C ILE A 10 -1.33 16.83 36.61
N ILE A 11 -2.53 17.43 36.70
CA ILE A 11 -3.41 17.64 35.52
C ILE A 11 -2.72 18.54 34.49
N ILE A 12 -2.20 19.70 34.92
CA ILE A 12 -1.55 20.66 34.01
C ILE A 12 -0.33 20.04 33.34
N ILE A 13 0.51 19.34 34.11
CA ILE A 13 1.71 18.68 33.57
C ILE A 13 1.32 17.57 32.59
N TYR A 14 0.35 16.72 32.95
CA TYR A 14 -0.13 15.65 32.07
C TYR A 14 -0.60 16.19 30.72
N ILE A 15 -1.50 17.18 30.75
CA ILE A 15 -2.10 17.75 29.54
C ILE A 15 -1.03 18.49 28.75
N GLY A 16 -0.27 19.37 29.41
CA GLY A 16 0.73 20.22 28.75
C GLY A 16 1.81 19.41 28.04
N LEU A 17 2.42 18.43 28.71
CA LEU A 17 3.50 17.63 28.13
C LEU A 17 3.01 16.77 26.96
N LEU A 18 1.89 16.05 27.14
CA LEU A 18 1.37 15.19 26.08
C LEU A 18 0.85 16.01 24.88
N TRP A 19 0.28 17.18 25.13
CA TRP A 19 -0.18 18.10 24.08
C TRP A 19 1.01 18.67 23.29
N THR A 20 2.01 19.24 23.97
CA THR A 20 3.21 19.78 23.32
C THR A 20 3.95 18.72 22.52
N LYS A 21 4.13 17.51 23.10
CA LYS A 21 4.74 16.38 22.38
C LYS A 21 3.93 16.01 21.14
N THR A 22 2.61 15.87 21.27
CA THR A 22 1.76 15.45 20.15
C THR A 22 1.78 16.49 19.02
N ASN A 23 1.71 17.78 19.33
CA ASN A 23 1.80 18.84 18.31
C ASN A 23 3.17 18.93 17.64
N TYR A 24 4.25 18.70 18.40
CA TYR A 24 5.59 18.60 17.81
C TYR A 24 5.64 17.46 16.77
N VAL A 25 5.13 16.28 17.12
CA VAL A 25 5.09 15.13 16.20
C VAL A 25 4.24 15.45 14.97
N GLN A 26 3.02 15.95 15.14
CA GLN A 26 2.12 16.22 14.03
C GLN A 26 2.70 17.27 13.05
N SER A 27 3.38 18.29 13.57
CA SER A 27 3.90 19.39 12.73
C SER A 27 5.30 19.17 12.16
N LYS A 28 6.15 18.35 12.81
CA LYS A 28 7.56 18.17 12.43
C LYS A 28 7.92 16.78 11.94
N VAL A 29 7.16 15.76 12.35
CA VAL A 29 7.45 14.37 12.02
C VAL A 29 6.45 13.83 11.00
N PHE A 30 5.15 14.04 11.21
CA PHE A 30 4.11 13.54 10.30
C PHE A 30 3.95 14.33 8.99
N HIS A 31 4.90 15.20 8.62
CA HIS A 31 4.91 15.98 7.37
C HIS A 31 3.54 16.45 6.82
N LEU A 32 2.57 16.75 7.70
CA LEU A 32 1.20 17.06 7.32
C LEU A 32 1.18 18.47 6.72
N GLU A 33 0.97 18.59 5.40
CA GLU A 33 0.95 19.90 4.75
C GLU A 33 -0.16 20.78 5.33
N ILE A 34 0.15 22.04 5.67
CA ILE A 34 -0.80 23.02 6.20
C ILE A 34 -1.01 24.11 5.15
N GLU A 35 -2.24 24.27 4.68
CA GLU A 35 -2.56 25.20 3.59
C GLU A 35 -2.98 26.58 4.11
N ASN A 36 -3.56 26.64 5.31
CA ASN A 36 -4.14 27.85 5.86
C ASN A 36 -4.14 27.87 7.40
N ASN A 37 -4.46 29.03 7.96
CA ASN A 37 -4.47 29.24 9.41
C ASN A 37 -5.54 28.42 10.14
N ALA A 38 -6.65 28.09 9.49
CA ALA A 38 -7.71 27.26 10.08
C ALA A 38 -7.20 25.83 10.30
N GLN A 39 -6.52 25.26 9.31
CA GLN A 39 -5.88 23.94 9.43
C GLN A 39 -4.79 23.93 10.51
N ASN A 40 -3.99 24.99 10.63
CA ASN A 40 -3.01 25.10 11.71
C ASN A 40 -3.68 25.08 13.09
N PHE A 41 -4.76 25.85 13.25
CA PHE A 41 -5.53 25.86 14.49
C PHE A 41 -6.17 24.50 14.81
N ILE A 42 -6.76 23.84 13.80
CA ILE A 42 -7.34 22.50 13.95
C ILE A 42 -6.27 21.51 14.39
N LEU A 43 -5.08 21.54 13.78
CA LEU A 43 -3.97 20.66 14.11
C LEU A 43 -3.53 20.82 15.57
N ASP A 44 -3.37 22.06 16.04
CA ASP A 44 -2.99 22.37 17.43
C ASP A 44 -4.08 21.98 18.44
N PHE A 45 -5.36 22.05 18.03
CA PHE A 45 -6.52 21.80 18.88
C PHE A 45 -6.91 20.31 18.96
N ASN A 46 -6.69 19.54 17.89
CA ASN A 46 -7.17 18.16 17.74
C ASN A 46 -6.74 17.18 18.85
N PRO A 47 -5.56 17.28 19.50
CA PRO A 47 -5.16 16.27 20.49
C PRO A 47 -5.92 16.39 21.80
N LEU A 48 -6.48 17.57 22.09
CA LEU A 48 -7.00 17.91 23.41
C LEU A 48 -8.13 16.98 23.85
N SER A 49 -9.07 16.64 22.96
CA SER A 49 -10.17 15.74 23.30
C SER A 49 -9.67 14.37 23.78
N SER A 50 -8.74 13.76 23.05
CA SER A 50 -8.20 12.45 23.41
C SER A 50 -7.32 12.51 24.66
N ILE A 51 -6.55 13.58 24.85
CA ILE A 51 -5.73 13.77 26.06
C ILE A 51 -6.61 13.88 27.30
N LEU A 52 -7.72 14.64 27.21
CA LEU A 52 -8.71 14.74 28.28
C LEU A 52 -9.38 13.38 28.54
N LEU A 53 -9.69 12.61 27.49
CA LEU A 53 -10.26 11.28 27.62
C LEU A 53 -9.30 10.31 28.32
N LEU A 54 -8.04 10.24 27.87
CA LEU A 54 -6.99 9.40 28.47
C LEU A 54 -6.80 9.75 29.95
N LEU A 55 -6.71 11.04 30.28
CA LEU A 55 -6.59 11.51 31.66
C LEU A 55 -7.82 11.11 32.49
N GLY A 56 -9.03 11.33 31.96
CA GLY A 56 -10.28 11.00 32.62
C GLY A 56 -10.40 9.50 32.92
N ILE A 57 -10.06 8.64 31.96
CA ILE A 57 -10.00 7.17 32.16
C ILE A 57 -8.92 6.83 33.20
N GLY A 58 -7.73 7.41 33.08
CA GLY A 58 -6.64 7.20 34.03
C GLY A 58 -7.02 7.54 35.48
N MET A 59 -7.78 8.62 35.69
CA MET A 59 -8.28 9.00 37.01
C MET A 59 -9.20 7.95 37.65
N LEU A 60 -9.91 7.12 36.87
CA LEU A 60 -10.76 6.04 37.38
C LEU A 60 -9.93 4.95 38.09
N PHE A 61 -8.66 4.79 37.71
CA PHE A 61 -7.73 3.80 38.25
C PHE A 61 -6.62 4.43 39.11
N LYS A 62 -6.90 5.60 39.71
CA LYS A 62 -6.01 6.35 40.62
C LYS A 62 -4.67 6.70 39.97
N ASN A 63 -3.62 6.95 40.77
CA ASN A 63 -2.31 7.40 40.25
C ASN A 63 -1.68 6.43 39.24
N TRP A 64 -1.86 5.12 39.43
CA TRP A 64 -1.37 4.13 38.46
C TRP A 64 -2.12 4.20 37.14
N GLY A 65 -3.44 4.42 37.17
CA GLY A 65 -4.23 4.68 35.97
C GLY A 65 -3.75 5.88 35.18
N ILE A 66 -3.44 6.99 35.86
CA ILE A 66 -2.90 8.20 35.21
C ILE A 66 -1.54 7.90 34.57
N PHE A 67 -0.64 7.19 35.26
CA PHE A 67 0.64 6.81 34.67
C PHE A 67 0.45 5.91 33.44
N ILE A 68 -0.39 4.89 33.55
CA ILE A 68 -0.66 3.94 32.47
C ILE A 68 -1.29 4.64 31.27
N SER A 69 -2.26 5.54 31.47
CA SER A 69 -2.88 6.29 30.37
C SER A 69 -1.89 7.24 29.68
N TYR A 70 -0.96 7.85 30.44
CA TYR A 70 0.11 8.67 29.88
C TYR A 70 1.10 7.85 29.05
N PHE A 71 1.53 6.71 29.61
CA PHE A 71 2.40 5.76 28.95
C PHE A 71 1.77 5.26 27.65
N LEU A 72 0.50 4.83 27.70
CA LEU A 72 -0.23 4.35 26.51
C LEU A 72 -0.36 5.45 25.46
N GLY A 73 -0.67 6.68 25.84
CA GLY A 73 -0.69 7.81 24.91
C GLY A 73 0.66 8.02 24.23
N THR A 74 1.75 8.04 25.00
CA THR A 74 3.10 8.15 24.45
C THR A 74 3.47 6.97 23.56
N PHE A 75 3.14 5.74 23.98
CA PHE A 75 3.42 4.53 23.22
C PHE A 75 2.69 4.53 21.87
N VAL A 76 1.39 4.85 21.85
CA VAL A 76 0.60 4.93 20.60
C VAL A 76 1.17 6.00 19.66
N LEU A 77 1.52 7.17 20.20
CA LEU A 77 2.15 8.24 19.40
C LEU A 77 3.48 7.78 18.82
N PHE A 78 4.34 7.20 19.65
CA PHE A 78 5.68 6.74 19.25
C PHE A 78 5.63 5.58 18.24
N ALA A 79 4.72 4.62 18.43
CA ALA A 79 4.52 3.55 17.46
C ALA A 79 4.13 4.11 16.06
N ASN A 80 3.29 5.14 16.02
CA ASN A 80 2.95 5.81 14.77
C ASN A 80 4.11 6.64 14.21
N VAL A 81 4.98 7.23 15.05
CA VAL A 81 6.22 7.87 14.58
C VAL A 81 7.09 6.87 13.81
N LEU A 82 7.34 5.69 14.39
CA LEU A 82 8.14 4.65 13.73
C LEU A 82 7.49 4.20 12.42
N TYR A 83 6.19 3.91 12.44
CA TYR A 83 5.48 3.47 11.24
C TYR A 83 5.47 4.54 10.14
N TYR A 84 5.28 5.82 10.50
CA TYR A 84 5.25 6.94 9.55
C TYR A 84 6.61 7.22 8.91
N ARG A 85 7.72 7.07 9.65
CA ARG A 85 9.09 7.26 9.13
C ARG A 85 9.43 6.34 7.96
N GLU A 86 8.80 5.18 7.90
CA GLU A 86 9.00 4.25 6.78
C GLU A 86 7.91 4.41 5.72
N LEU A 87 6.65 4.36 6.15
CA LEU A 87 5.53 4.13 5.24
C LEU A 87 4.76 5.40 4.88
N ASN A 88 5.10 6.55 5.47
CA ASN A 88 4.40 7.83 5.31
C ASN A 88 2.90 7.73 5.61
N ASP A 89 2.55 6.91 6.61
CA ASP A 89 1.20 6.48 6.89
C ASP A 89 1.00 6.17 8.39
N PHE A 90 -0.22 5.82 8.80
CA PHE A 90 -0.59 5.56 10.19
C PHE A 90 -1.01 4.11 10.42
N ILE A 91 -0.67 3.59 11.60
CA ILE A 91 -1.04 2.24 12.01
C ILE A 91 -2.57 2.14 12.05
N THR A 92 -3.12 1.06 11.50
CA THR A 92 -4.54 0.73 11.65
C THR A 92 -4.72 -0.57 12.45
N ILE A 93 -5.89 -0.79 13.02
CA ILE A 93 -6.26 -2.02 13.72
C ILE A 93 -6.04 -3.25 12.82
N PRO A 94 -6.46 -3.25 11.53
CA PRO A 94 -6.08 -4.30 10.58
C PRO A 94 -4.57 -4.55 10.44
N VAL A 95 -3.73 -3.52 10.47
CA VAL A 95 -2.26 -3.70 10.38
C VAL A 95 -1.73 -4.48 11.58
N LEU A 96 -2.27 -4.24 12.78
CA LEU A 96 -1.90 -4.99 13.99
C LEU A 96 -2.28 -6.48 13.92
N MET A 97 -3.17 -6.87 13.01
CA MET A 97 -3.56 -8.26 12.79
C MET A 97 -2.61 -9.02 11.85
N GLN A 98 -1.64 -8.33 11.21
CA GLN A 98 -0.67 -8.93 10.26
C GLN A 98 0.47 -9.69 10.98
N THR A 99 0.10 -10.57 11.90
CA THR A 99 1.04 -11.17 12.86
C THR A 99 2.09 -12.08 12.24
N SER A 100 1.79 -12.76 11.11
CA SER A 100 2.77 -13.60 10.41
C SER A 100 3.90 -12.80 9.78
N ASN A 101 3.72 -11.51 9.54
CA ASN A 101 4.79 -10.66 9.01
C ASN A 101 5.82 -10.24 10.10
N ALA A 102 5.51 -10.47 11.39
CA ALA A 102 6.30 -9.91 12.49
C ALA A 102 7.73 -10.47 12.59
N GLY A 103 7.99 -11.66 12.06
CA GLY A 103 9.34 -12.27 12.05
C GLY A 103 10.32 -11.46 11.19
N ASP A 104 9.98 -11.29 9.92
CA ASP A 104 10.83 -10.65 8.91
C ASP A 104 10.94 -9.14 9.12
N LEU A 105 9.89 -8.53 9.70
CA LEU A 105 9.88 -7.09 10.01
C LEU A 105 10.86 -6.67 11.12
N LYS A 106 11.42 -7.58 11.93
CA LYS A 106 12.30 -7.20 13.06
C LYS A 106 13.53 -6.41 12.62
N GLY A 107 14.18 -6.85 11.54
CA GLY A 107 15.37 -6.18 10.99
C GLY A 107 15.05 -4.78 10.46
N SER A 108 13.94 -4.66 9.73
CA SER A 108 13.47 -3.39 9.16
C SER A 108 12.98 -2.42 10.24
N ILE A 109 12.37 -2.91 11.32
CA ILE A 109 11.99 -2.06 12.46
C ILE A 109 13.23 -1.48 13.14
N ALA A 110 14.28 -2.28 13.31
CA ALA A 110 15.52 -1.84 13.93
C ALA A 110 16.20 -0.71 13.14
N SER A 111 16.10 -0.71 11.80
CA SER A 111 16.70 0.33 10.96
C SER A 111 15.95 1.67 10.98
N ILE A 112 14.73 1.72 11.54
CA ILE A 112 13.90 2.94 11.62
C ILE A 112 14.15 3.71 12.94
N PHE A 113 14.76 3.07 13.94
CA PHE A 113 15.06 3.73 15.21
C PHE A 113 16.15 4.79 15.06
N GLU A 114 15.90 5.96 15.66
CA GLU A 114 16.86 7.04 15.75
C GLU A 114 17.30 7.23 17.20
N TRP A 115 18.54 7.65 17.44
CA TRP A 115 19.02 7.91 18.81
C TRP A 115 18.20 8.99 19.54
N THR A 116 17.58 9.90 18.79
CA THR A 116 16.68 10.94 19.27
C THR A 116 15.38 10.38 19.84
N ASP A 117 15.03 9.12 19.57
CA ASP A 117 13.79 8.51 20.05
C ASP A 117 13.70 8.41 21.57
N ILE A 118 14.84 8.44 22.26
CA ILE A 118 14.89 8.49 23.72
C ILE A 118 14.14 9.71 24.29
N PHE A 119 14.09 10.83 23.55
CA PHE A 119 13.40 12.05 23.97
C PHE A 119 11.88 11.87 24.10
N TYR A 120 11.28 10.93 23.36
CA TYR A 120 9.85 10.60 23.52
C TYR A 120 9.50 10.03 24.89
N TRP A 121 10.48 9.50 25.63
CA TRP A 121 10.26 8.76 26.87
C TRP A 121 10.68 9.51 28.13
N ILE A 122 11.39 10.64 28.00
CA ILE A 122 11.89 11.42 29.15
C ILE A 122 10.74 11.91 30.03
N ASP A 123 9.69 12.44 29.43
CA ASP A 123 8.53 12.95 30.14
C ASP A 123 7.67 11.84 30.77
N VAL A 124 7.69 10.62 30.22
CA VAL A 124 7.08 9.42 30.83
C VAL A 124 7.80 9.11 32.14
N ILE A 125 9.13 9.14 32.14
CA ILE A 125 9.96 8.97 33.35
C ILE A 125 9.68 10.11 34.33
N ALA A 126 9.62 11.36 33.86
CA ALA A 126 9.29 12.51 34.70
C ALA A 126 7.90 12.38 35.35
N MET A 127 6.89 11.92 34.60
CA MET A 127 5.54 11.65 35.09
C MET A 127 5.54 10.54 36.14
N PHE A 128 6.32 9.47 35.94
CA PHE A 128 6.48 8.41 36.94
C PHE A 128 7.05 8.95 38.25
N ILE A 129 8.14 9.72 38.18
CA ILE A 129 8.79 10.35 39.34
C ILE A 129 7.83 11.31 40.04
N LEU A 130 7.11 12.16 39.29
CA LEU A 130 6.14 13.11 39.81
C LEU A 130 5.03 12.42 40.62
N LEU A 131 4.47 11.33 40.08
CA LEU A 131 3.39 10.58 40.73
C LEU A 131 3.88 9.86 42.00
N ILE A 132 5.10 9.33 42.01
CA ILE A 132 5.72 8.74 43.21
C ILE A 132 6.00 9.82 44.26
N TRP A 133 6.56 10.95 43.84
CA TRP A 133 6.90 12.06 44.73
C TRP A 133 5.68 12.58 45.46
N PHE A 134 4.57 12.78 44.75
CA PHE A 134 3.33 13.19 45.37
C PHE A 134 2.66 12.09 46.21
N LYS A 135 2.71 10.83 45.77
CA LYS A 135 2.20 9.70 46.58
C LYS A 135 2.86 9.62 47.95
N LYS A 136 4.15 9.98 48.06
CA LYS A 136 4.89 10.01 49.32
C LYS A 136 4.54 11.21 50.22
N ARG A 137 4.06 12.31 49.64
CA ARG A 137 3.79 13.58 50.36
C ARG A 137 2.32 13.75 50.75
N GLU A 138 1.40 13.24 49.93
CA GLU A 138 -0.03 13.45 50.10
C GLU A 138 -0.82 12.27 49.51
N SER A 139 -1.86 11.81 50.20
CA SER A 139 -2.76 10.79 49.67
C SER A 139 -3.67 11.41 48.59
N ILE A 140 -3.25 11.36 47.33
CA ILE A 140 -4.07 11.83 46.21
C ILE A 140 -5.20 10.84 45.94
N ASN A 141 -6.43 11.24 46.29
CA ASN A 141 -7.63 10.47 45.98
C ASN A 141 -8.44 11.14 44.85
N TRP A 142 -8.56 10.47 43.70
CA TRP A 142 -9.32 10.94 42.55
C TRP A 142 -10.79 10.53 42.69
N LYS A 143 -11.71 11.50 42.71
CA LYS A 143 -13.15 11.21 42.79
C LYS A 143 -13.69 10.89 41.40
N LYS A 144 -14.62 9.93 41.29
CA LYS A 144 -15.30 9.60 40.02
C LYS A 144 -15.90 10.83 39.32
N ARG A 145 -16.49 11.76 40.07
CA ARG A 145 -17.01 13.03 39.53
C ARG A 145 -15.93 13.87 38.83
N GLN A 146 -14.68 13.85 39.33
CA GLN A 146 -13.56 14.56 38.69
C GLN A 146 -13.21 13.90 37.35
N ALA A 147 -13.11 12.57 37.32
CA ALA A 147 -12.89 11.82 36.08
C ALA A 147 -14.00 12.10 35.04
N SER A 148 -15.27 12.11 35.47
CA SER A 148 -16.41 12.41 34.61
C SER A 148 -16.32 13.80 33.96
N VAL A 149 -15.83 14.82 34.67
CA VAL A 149 -15.64 16.17 34.09
C VAL A 149 -14.69 16.13 32.89
N PHE A 150 -13.58 15.39 33.00
CA PHE A 150 -12.63 15.25 31.88
C PHE A 150 -13.19 14.40 30.73
N ILE A 151 -13.95 13.34 31.03
CA ILE A 151 -14.57 12.50 30.00
C ILE A 151 -15.65 13.27 29.23
N TYR A 152 -16.56 13.97 29.92
CA TYR A 152 -17.57 14.80 29.23
C TYR A 152 -16.94 16.00 28.53
N GLY A 153 -15.91 16.60 29.13
CA GLY A 153 -15.11 17.64 28.48
C GLY A 153 -14.46 17.15 27.19
N ALA A 154 -13.92 15.93 27.17
CA ALA A 154 -13.37 15.32 25.97
C ALA A 154 -14.40 15.20 24.84
N ILE A 155 -15.64 14.77 25.16
CA ILE A 155 -16.72 14.66 24.19
C ILE A 155 -17.08 16.03 23.61
N ILE A 156 -17.22 17.06 24.46
CA ILE A 156 -17.54 18.41 24.00
C ILE A 156 -16.43 18.97 23.11
N VAL A 157 -15.17 18.84 23.53
CA VAL A 157 -14.00 19.29 22.76
C VAL A 157 -13.90 18.53 21.43
N PHE A 158 -14.22 17.23 21.42
CA PHE A 158 -14.26 16.44 20.20
C PHE A 158 -15.35 16.92 19.24
N LEU A 159 -16.58 17.15 19.72
CA LEU A 159 -17.67 17.66 18.86
C LEU A 159 -17.35 19.03 18.28
N LEU A 160 -16.71 19.91 19.06
CA LEU A 160 -16.22 21.20 18.57
C LEU A 160 -15.13 21.04 17.50
N ASN A 161 -14.13 20.19 17.75
CA ASN A 161 -13.09 19.88 16.78
C ASN A 161 -13.67 19.29 15.49
N MET A 162 -14.62 18.35 15.60
CA MET A 162 -15.31 17.74 14.46
C MET A 162 -16.11 18.76 13.65
N GLY A 163 -16.82 19.69 14.31
CA GLY A 163 -17.54 20.76 13.61
C GLY A 163 -16.62 21.71 12.85
N LEU A 164 -15.44 22.00 13.39
CA LEU A 164 -14.41 22.78 12.69
C LEU A 164 -13.82 21.99 11.51
N ALA A 165 -13.55 20.70 11.71
CA ALA A 165 -12.99 19.81 10.71
C ALA A 165 -13.94 19.62 9.51
N GLU A 166 -15.23 19.34 9.72
CA GLU A 166 -16.22 19.19 8.65
C GLU A 166 -16.48 20.51 7.89
N LYS A 167 -16.35 21.66 8.57
CA LYS A 167 -16.42 22.97 7.91
C LYS A 167 -15.24 23.19 6.96
N GLU A 168 -14.04 22.79 7.38
CA GLU A 168 -12.80 22.93 6.60
C GLU A 168 -12.72 21.89 5.47
N ARG A 169 -13.13 20.66 5.74
CA ARG A 169 -13.13 19.53 4.80
C ARG A 169 -14.49 18.82 4.86
N PRO A 170 -15.46 19.21 4.03
CA PRO A 170 -16.75 18.53 3.97
C PRO A 170 -16.62 17.06 3.61
N ASP A 171 -17.50 16.24 4.21
CA ASP A 171 -17.58 14.78 4.02
C ASP A 171 -16.36 14.02 4.57
N LEU A 172 -15.66 14.59 5.57
CA LEU A 172 -14.40 14.08 6.10
C LEU A 172 -14.47 12.59 6.48
N LEU A 173 -15.47 12.22 7.30
CA LEU A 173 -15.61 10.85 7.78
C LEU A 173 -16.12 9.85 6.74
N SER A 174 -16.57 10.34 5.57
CA SER A 174 -16.95 9.48 4.44
C SER A 174 -15.77 9.18 3.51
N ARG A 175 -14.75 10.04 3.50
CA ARG A 175 -13.51 9.88 2.72
C ARG A 175 -12.48 9.11 3.56
N THR A 176 -12.85 7.89 3.94
CA THR A 176 -12.08 7.06 4.89
C THR A 176 -10.68 6.69 4.40
N PHE A 177 -10.48 6.80 3.10
CA PHE A 177 -9.28 6.33 2.41
C PHE A 177 -8.08 7.28 2.53
N ASP A 178 -8.28 8.56 2.84
CA ASP A 178 -7.19 9.51 3.09
C ASP A 178 -6.92 9.65 4.59
N ARG A 179 -6.00 8.82 5.10
CA ARG A 179 -5.67 8.76 6.53
C ARG A 179 -4.91 10.00 7.00
N GLN A 180 -4.13 10.65 6.14
CA GLN A 180 -3.41 11.87 6.50
C GLN A 180 -4.38 13.02 6.75
N ILE A 181 -5.38 13.17 5.88
CA ILE A 181 -6.46 14.13 6.09
C ILE A 181 -7.23 13.83 7.37
N LEU A 182 -7.53 12.57 7.68
CA LEU A 182 -8.19 12.20 8.94
C LEU A 182 -7.34 12.60 10.16
N VAL A 183 -6.09 12.15 10.24
CA VAL A 183 -5.21 12.45 11.39
C VAL A 183 -4.97 13.95 11.56
N LYS A 184 -4.80 14.69 10.47
CA LYS A 184 -4.67 16.15 10.47
C LYS A 184 -5.87 16.85 11.12
N ASN A 185 -7.08 16.35 10.87
CA ASN A 185 -8.31 17.01 11.29
C ASN A 185 -8.82 16.57 12.67
N ILE A 186 -8.76 15.27 12.98
CA ILE A 186 -9.32 14.70 14.22
C ILE A 186 -8.24 14.26 15.23
N GLY A 187 -6.97 14.21 14.84
CA GLY A 187 -5.85 13.83 15.70
C GLY A 187 -5.61 12.32 15.76
N ILE A 188 -4.36 11.93 16.02
CA ILE A 188 -3.92 10.53 15.95
C ILE A 188 -4.67 9.58 16.88
N TYR A 189 -4.99 10.01 18.10
CA TYR A 189 -5.67 9.15 19.07
C TYR A 189 -7.16 8.96 18.74
N ASN A 190 -7.85 10.02 18.31
CA ASN A 190 -9.24 9.88 17.85
C ASN A 190 -9.32 9.09 16.55
N PHE A 191 -8.31 9.20 15.68
CA PHE A 191 -8.18 8.33 14.51
C PHE A 191 -8.16 6.84 14.90
N HIS A 192 -7.42 6.45 15.94
CA HIS A 192 -7.42 5.06 16.43
C HIS A 192 -8.75 4.62 17.06
N ILE A 193 -9.53 5.54 17.63
CA ILE A 193 -10.89 5.25 18.10
C ILE A 193 -11.84 5.07 16.91
N TYR A 194 -11.74 5.96 15.92
CA TYR A 194 -12.52 5.92 14.69
C TYR A 194 -12.25 4.63 13.89
N ASP A 195 -10.98 4.37 13.59
CA ASP A 195 -10.31 3.12 13.89
C ASP A 195 -11.14 1.83 14.10
N VAL A 196 -11.12 1.46 15.38
CA VAL A 196 -11.88 0.39 16.01
C VAL A 196 -13.37 0.42 15.60
N PHE A 197 -13.99 1.60 15.52
CA PHE A 197 -15.39 1.70 15.10
C PHE A 197 -15.61 1.23 13.66
N ILE A 198 -14.75 1.64 12.72
CA ILE A 198 -14.80 1.20 11.33
C ILE A 198 -14.55 -0.31 11.26
N GLN A 199 -13.54 -0.83 11.96
CA GLN A 199 -13.25 -2.27 11.99
C GLN A 199 -14.44 -3.09 12.52
N SER A 200 -15.17 -2.59 13.51
CA SER A 200 -16.38 -3.25 13.99
C SER A 200 -17.51 -3.23 12.95
N ARG A 201 -17.64 -2.15 12.18
CA ARG A 201 -18.66 -2.00 11.15
C ARG A 201 -18.40 -2.91 9.95
N THR A 202 -17.16 -3.01 9.49
CA THR A 202 -16.79 -3.83 8.32
C THR A 202 -17.05 -5.31 8.56
N ASN A 203 -16.75 -5.81 9.77
CA ASN A 203 -17.12 -7.16 10.18
C ASN A 203 -18.64 -7.41 10.12
N ALA A 204 -19.44 -6.40 10.45
CA ALA A 204 -20.90 -6.48 10.40
C ALA A 204 -21.43 -6.45 8.96
N GLN A 205 -20.77 -5.73 8.04
CA GLN A 205 -21.18 -5.60 6.64
C GLN A 205 -21.24 -6.96 5.93
N ARG A 206 -20.20 -7.80 6.04
CA ARG A 206 -20.20 -9.13 5.44
C ARG A 206 -21.36 -10.00 5.89
N ALA A 207 -21.72 -9.92 7.18
CA ALA A 207 -22.80 -10.71 7.75
C ALA A 207 -24.19 -10.24 7.30
N MET A 208 -24.34 -8.95 7.00
CA MET A 208 -25.61 -8.34 6.58
C MET A 208 -25.76 -8.24 5.05
N ALA A 209 -24.68 -8.40 4.28
CA ALA A 209 -24.69 -8.19 2.84
C ALA A 209 -25.60 -9.19 2.11
N ASP A 210 -26.40 -8.69 1.17
CA ASP A 210 -27.31 -9.47 0.32
C ASP A 210 -27.01 -9.30 -1.18
N SER A 211 -27.69 -10.09 -2.02
CA SER A 211 -27.47 -10.10 -3.46
C SER A 211 -27.91 -8.81 -4.17
N SER A 212 -28.74 -7.97 -3.55
CA SER A 212 -29.13 -6.69 -4.15
C SER A 212 -27.96 -5.69 -4.18
N GLU A 213 -27.02 -5.81 -3.24
CA GLU A 213 -25.86 -4.93 -3.13
C GLU A 213 -24.87 -5.04 -4.29
N ILE A 214 -24.82 -6.19 -4.99
CA ILE A 214 -23.95 -6.35 -6.16
C ILE A 214 -24.47 -5.61 -7.40
N THR A 215 -25.77 -5.31 -7.45
CA THR A 215 -26.42 -4.74 -8.63
C THR A 215 -25.94 -3.32 -8.95
N PRO A 216 -25.83 -2.38 -7.98
CA PRO A 216 -25.23 -1.07 -8.23
C PRO A 216 -23.79 -1.15 -8.74
N VAL A 217 -22.98 -2.04 -8.16
CA VAL A 217 -21.59 -2.27 -8.58
C VAL A 217 -21.55 -2.75 -10.04
N TYR A 218 -22.36 -3.76 -10.37
CA TYR A 218 -22.46 -4.29 -11.72
C TYR A 218 -22.90 -3.24 -12.73
N ASN A 219 -23.95 -2.47 -12.42
CA ASN A 219 -24.46 -1.42 -13.31
C ASN A 219 -23.41 -0.33 -13.57
N TYR A 220 -22.65 0.04 -12.53
CA TYR A 220 -21.55 0.99 -12.65
C TYR A 220 -20.43 0.48 -13.57
N ILE A 221 -20.00 -0.77 -13.40
CA ILE A 221 -18.96 -1.39 -14.24
C ILE A 221 -19.45 -1.56 -15.68
N LYS A 222 -20.68 -2.05 -15.86
CA LYS A 222 -21.30 -2.23 -17.18
C LYS A 222 -21.39 -0.92 -17.96
N ALA A 223 -21.68 0.21 -17.29
CA ALA A 223 -21.73 1.52 -17.94
C ALA A 223 -20.35 2.00 -18.45
N LYS A 224 -19.26 1.48 -17.87
CA LYS A 224 -17.87 1.81 -18.24
C LYS A 224 -17.28 0.90 -19.32
N ASN A 225 -17.70 -0.36 -19.36
CA ASN A 225 -17.14 -1.36 -20.27
C ASN A 225 -17.51 -1.04 -21.73
N LYS A 226 -16.58 -0.39 -22.42
CA LYS A 226 -16.57 -0.26 -23.88
C LYS A 226 -15.34 -0.99 -24.44
N ASN A 227 -15.66 -1.87 -25.38
CA ASN A 227 -14.85 -2.70 -26.28
C ASN A 227 -13.36 -2.95 -25.98
N VAL A 228 -13.03 -4.24 -26.05
CA VAL A 228 -11.68 -4.77 -26.18
C VAL A 228 -11.13 -4.37 -27.56
N ASN A 229 -9.85 -3.98 -27.64
CA ASN A 229 -9.21 -3.72 -28.92
C ASN A 229 -8.94 -5.05 -29.64
N GLY A 230 -9.47 -5.16 -30.87
CA GLY A 230 -9.36 -6.36 -31.70
C GLY A 230 -7.95 -6.67 -32.17
N ASP A 231 -7.04 -5.70 -32.23
CA ASP A 231 -5.71 -5.88 -32.83
C ASP A 231 -4.78 -6.76 -31.98
N PHE A 232 -4.98 -6.77 -30.65
CA PHE A 232 -4.19 -7.58 -29.70
C PHE A 232 -4.94 -8.81 -29.20
N THR A 233 -6.19 -9.02 -29.63
CA THR A 233 -6.98 -10.18 -29.20
C THR A 233 -6.35 -11.47 -29.71
N SER A 234 -6.13 -12.41 -28.79
CA SER A 234 -5.64 -13.77 -29.07
C SER A 234 -4.23 -13.85 -29.67
N ILE A 235 -3.45 -12.77 -29.74
CA ILE A 235 -2.10 -12.82 -30.34
C ILE A 235 -1.13 -13.72 -29.56
N ALA A 236 -1.43 -14.00 -28.30
CA ALA A 236 -0.68 -14.87 -27.41
C ALA A 236 -1.45 -16.15 -27.04
N GLN A 237 -2.49 -16.51 -27.80
CA GLN A 237 -3.30 -17.69 -27.51
C GLN A 237 -2.43 -18.95 -27.39
N GLY A 238 -2.60 -19.66 -26.26
CA GLY A 238 -1.89 -20.92 -25.98
C GLY A 238 -0.41 -20.77 -25.57
N LYS A 239 0.11 -19.54 -25.44
CA LYS A 239 1.44 -19.29 -24.86
C LYS A 239 1.40 -19.41 -23.34
N ASN A 240 2.53 -19.75 -22.71
CA ASN A 240 2.65 -19.61 -21.27
C ASN A 240 2.61 -18.13 -20.86
N VAL A 241 2.29 -17.86 -19.60
CA VAL A 241 2.31 -16.52 -19.03
C VAL A 241 3.26 -16.52 -17.82
N ILE A 242 4.32 -15.71 -17.92
CA ILE A 242 5.29 -15.51 -16.85
C ILE A 242 5.13 -14.07 -16.36
N ILE A 243 4.72 -13.92 -15.10
CA ILE A 243 4.66 -12.63 -14.43
C ILE A 243 5.86 -12.49 -13.50
N VAL A 244 6.53 -11.34 -13.53
CA VAL A 244 7.63 -11.00 -12.62
C VAL A 244 7.27 -9.73 -11.86
N SER A 245 6.98 -9.90 -10.56
CA SER A 245 6.78 -8.80 -9.62
C SER A 245 8.16 -8.33 -9.14
N MET A 246 8.59 -7.16 -9.63
CA MET A 246 9.89 -6.55 -9.33
C MET A 246 9.76 -5.69 -8.07
N GLU A 247 10.21 -6.24 -6.95
CA GLU A 247 10.06 -5.67 -5.61
C GLU A 247 10.56 -4.22 -5.57
N SER A 248 9.70 -3.31 -5.12
CA SER A 248 10.01 -1.90 -4.85
C SER A 248 10.64 -1.14 -6.02
N LEU A 249 10.46 -1.59 -7.27
CA LEU A 249 11.05 -0.96 -8.45
C LEU A 249 10.21 0.25 -8.94
N GLN A 250 10.83 1.44 -8.98
CA GLN A 250 10.20 2.67 -9.48
C GLN A 250 10.78 3.12 -10.82
N SER A 251 9.96 3.73 -11.68
CA SER A 251 10.37 4.05 -13.06
C SER A 251 11.48 5.09 -13.17
N PHE A 252 11.78 5.84 -12.11
CA PHE A 252 12.78 6.90 -12.17
C PHE A 252 14.21 6.37 -12.40
N VAL A 253 14.47 5.08 -12.17
CA VAL A 253 15.79 4.46 -12.42
C VAL A 253 15.98 4.01 -13.87
N ILE A 254 14.90 3.84 -14.63
CA ILE A 254 14.93 3.43 -16.04
C ILE A 254 15.57 4.55 -16.86
N ASP A 255 16.48 4.19 -17.77
CA ASP A 255 17.28 5.10 -18.60
C ASP A 255 18.08 6.16 -17.80
N ARG A 256 18.30 5.96 -16.50
CA ARG A 256 19.04 6.89 -15.64
C ARG A 256 20.44 6.39 -15.35
N GLU A 257 21.37 7.33 -15.22
CA GLU A 257 22.72 7.10 -14.73
C GLU A 257 22.90 7.62 -13.30
N LEU A 258 23.78 6.95 -12.55
CA LEU A 258 24.31 7.40 -11.28
C LEU A 258 25.84 7.40 -11.38
N ASN A 259 26.48 8.53 -11.12
CA ASN A 259 27.94 8.68 -11.20
C ASN A 259 28.54 8.18 -12.54
N GLY A 260 27.83 8.39 -13.65
CA GLY A 260 28.26 7.97 -14.99
C GLY A 260 28.04 6.49 -15.31
N GLN A 261 27.33 5.75 -14.46
CA GLN A 261 26.95 4.35 -14.70
C GLN A 261 25.42 4.22 -14.85
N VAL A 262 24.96 3.57 -15.91
CA VAL A 262 23.52 3.29 -16.15
C VAL A 262 22.97 2.41 -15.06
N ILE A 263 21.90 2.79 -14.35
CA ILE A 263 21.40 2.04 -13.18
C ILE A 263 20.84 0.68 -13.59
N THR A 264 20.04 0.61 -14.65
CA THR A 264 19.36 -0.61 -15.12
C THR A 264 19.68 -0.92 -16.60
N PRO A 265 20.93 -1.28 -16.94
CA PRO A 265 21.33 -1.48 -18.33
C PRO A 265 20.49 -2.53 -19.05
N PHE A 266 20.19 -3.67 -18.42
CA PHE A 266 19.44 -4.74 -19.08
C PHE A 266 17.95 -4.40 -19.25
N LEU A 267 17.28 -3.82 -18.24
CA LEU A 267 15.89 -3.38 -18.38
C LEU A 267 15.74 -2.31 -19.46
N ASN A 268 16.74 -1.44 -19.65
CA ASN A 268 16.75 -0.45 -20.73
C ASN A 268 16.88 -1.11 -22.12
N GLU A 269 17.53 -2.26 -22.22
CA GLU A 269 17.57 -3.08 -23.45
C GLU A 269 16.25 -3.85 -23.63
N PHE A 270 15.77 -4.53 -22.60
CA PHE A 270 14.51 -5.27 -22.60
C PHE A 270 13.31 -4.39 -22.95
N LYS A 271 13.34 -3.10 -22.56
CA LYS A 271 12.40 -2.06 -22.98
C LYS A 271 12.24 -1.98 -24.50
N LYS A 272 13.33 -2.14 -25.27
CA LYS A 272 13.32 -2.05 -26.74
C LYS A 272 12.70 -3.30 -27.38
N GLU A 273 12.71 -4.42 -26.67
CA GLU A 273 12.14 -5.70 -27.09
C GLU A 273 10.73 -5.93 -26.52
N SER A 274 10.13 -4.92 -25.90
CA SER A 274 8.85 -5.01 -25.19
C SER A 274 7.94 -3.83 -25.50
N ILE A 275 6.65 -4.01 -25.22
CA ILE A 275 5.74 -2.88 -25.03
C ILE A 275 5.99 -2.33 -23.62
N TYR A 276 6.44 -1.08 -23.51
CA TYR A 276 6.80 -0.43 -22.25
C TYR A 276 5.81 0.67 -21.88
N PHE A 277 5.39 0.73 -20.63
CA PHE A 277 4.47 1.76 -20.13
C PHE A 277 5.20 2.74 -19.22
N ASP A 278 5.38 3.98 -19.68
CA ASP A 278 6.11 5.02 -18.94
C ASP A 278 5.24 5.82 -17.96
N ASN A 279 3.91 5.62 -18.02
CA ASN A 279 2.90 6.24 -17.17
C ASN A 279 2.01 5.18 -16.50
N PHE A 280 2.66 4.12 -16.03
CA PHE A 280 2.06 3.05 -15.24
C PHE A 280 2.31 3.30 -13.75
N TYR A 281 1.28 3.18 -12.92
CA TYR A 281 1.34 3.49 -11.49
C TYR A 281 0.91 2.27 -10.67
N HIS A 282 1.58 2.06 -9.53
CA HIS A 282 1.06 1.13 -8.53
C HIS A 282 -0.22 1.70 -7.90
N GLN A 283 -1.06 0.82 -7.34
CA GLN A 283 -2.35 1.23 -6.74
C GLN A 283 -2.54 0.61 -5.35
N VAL A 284 -1.42 0.32 -4.68
CA VAL A 284 -1.39 -0.41 -3.40
C VAL A 284 -1.75 0.47 -2.21
N GLY A 285 -2.19 -0.15 -1.12
CA GLY A 285 -2.39 0.48 0.18
C GLY A 285 -1.39 -0.04 1.21
N GLN A 286 -1.90 -0.39 2.40
CA GLN A 286 -1.06 -0.89 3.50
C GLN A 286 -0.65 -2.37 3.30
N GLY A 287 -1.23 -3.08 2.33
CA GLY A 287 -0.85 -4.45 2.00
C GLY A 287 0.33 -4.57 1.04
N ARG A 288 0.81 -3.46 0.46
CA ARG A 288 2.05 -3.39 -0.34
C ARG A 288 2.08 -4.47 -1.43
N THR A 289 3.08 -5.35 -1.45
CA THR A 289 3.19 -6.47 -2.40
C THR A 289 1.90 -7.28 -2.48
N SER A 290 1.26 -7.62 -1.34
CA SER A 290 0.01 -8.39 -1.35
C SER A 290 -1.18 -7.65 -1.99
N ASP A 291 -1.21 -6.33 -1.90
CA ASP A 291 -2.21 -5.51 -2.59
C ASP A 291 -1.95 -5.47 -4.11
N SER A 292 -0.67 -5.41 -4.52
CA SER A 292 -0.27 -5.50 -5.93
C SER A 292 -0.68 -6.84 -6.53
N GLU A 293 -0.45 -7.93 -5.79
CA GLU A 293 -0.94 -9.25 -6.16
C GLU A 293 -2.47 -9.27 -6.25
N PHE A 294 -3.17 -8.69 -5.28
CA PHE A 294 -4.63 -8.63 -5.29
C PHE A 294 -5.19 -7.93 -6.54
N LEU A 295 -4.60 -6.79 -6.92
CA LEU A 295 -4.93 -6.03 -8.13
C LEU A 295 -4.72 -6.88 -9.39
N LEU A 296 -3.55 -7.51 -9.51
CA LEU A 296 -3.22 -8.38 -10.63
C LEU A 296 -4.21 -9.54 -10.75
N GLU A 297 -4.52 -10.23 -9.65
CA GLU A 297 -5.34 -11.44 -9.75
C GLU A 297 -6.82 -11.15 -9.91
N ASN A 298 -7.34 -10.03 -9.37
CA ASN A 298 -8.78 -9.80 -9.28
C ASN A 298 -9.27 -8.59 -10.08
N SER A 299 -8.38 -7.68 -10.52
CA SER A 299 -8.76 -6.39 -11.08
C SER A 299 -9.75 -5.63 -10.18
N LEU A 300 -9.50 -5.72 -8.87
CA LEU A 300 -10.20 -5.01 -7.81
C LEU A 300 -9.17 -4.15 -7.07
N TYR A 301 -9.57 -2.94 -6.68
CA TYR A 301 -8.76 -2.12 -5.79
C TYR A 301 -8.66 -2.79 -4.42
N PRO A 302 -7.47 -2.78 -3.76
CA PRO A 302 -7.31 -3.28 -2.41
C PRO A 302 -8.08 -2.39 -1.42
N LEU A 303 -8.07 -2.75 -0.13
CA LEU A 303 -8.69 -1.93 0.91
C LEU A 303 -7.84 -0.72 1.27
N ASP A 304 -8.50 0.31 1.80
CA ASP A 304 -7.86 1.52 2.28
C ASP A 304 -7.20 1.36 3.66
N ARG A 305 -7.27 0.17 4.26
CA ARG A 305 -6.75 -0.12 5.61
C ARG A 305 -6.34 -1.58 5.72
N GLY A 306 -5.17 -1.81 6.31
CA GLY A 306 -4.58 -3.14 6.39
C GLY A 306 -4.33 -3.75 5.02
N ALA A 307 -4.32 -5.08 4.99
CA ALA A 307 -4.15 -5.85 3.77
C ALA A 307 -5.37 -6.73 3.54
N VAL A 308 -5.80 -6.82 2.28
CA VAL A 308 -6.92 -7.70 1.89
C VAL A 308 -6.63 -9.14 2.27
N PHE A 309 -5.38 -9.59 2.07
CA PHE A 309 -4.99 -10.97 2.31
C PHE A 309 -5.20 -11.41 3.77
N PHE A 310 -4.98 -10.52 4.74
CA PHE A 310 -5.18 -10.85 6.16
C PHE A 310 -6.63 -10.74 6.61
N THR A 311 -7.34 -9.72 6.15
CA THR A 311 -8.68 -9.39 6.69
C THR A 311 -9.81 -10.04 5.91
N HIS A 312 -9.59 -10.31 4.62
CA HIS A 312 -10.61 -10.76 3.67
C HIS A 312 -10.08 -11.86 2.73
N GLY A 313 -8.95 -12.49 3.05
CA GLY A 313 -8.33 -13.51 2.22
C GLY A 313 -9.19 -14.76 1.96
N GLN A 314 -10.23 -14.97 2.77
CA GLN A 314 -11.19 -16.08 2.67
C GLN A 314 -12.51 -15.71 1.97
N ASN A 315 -12.66 -14.47 1.48
CA ASN A 315 -13.82 -14.09 0.68
C ASN A 315 -13.91 -14.93 -0.60
N GLN A 316 -15.08 -15.01 -1.22
CA GLN A 316 -15.19 -15.62 -2.54
C GLN A 316 -14.53 -14.74 -3.59
N TYR A 317 -13.60 -15.33 -4.35
CA TYR A 317 -12.96 -14.66 -5.47
C TYR A 317 -13.06 -15.52 -6.74
N TYR A 318 -13.05 -14.84 -7.88
CA TYR A 318 -12.93 -15.48 -9.19
C TYR A 318 -11.68 -14.95 -9.89
N ALA A 319 -10.55 -15.23 -9.24
CA ALA A 319 -9.22 -14.72 -9.56
C ALA A 319 -8.67 -15.28 -10.88
N LEU A 320 -7.68 -14.58 -11.44
CA LEU A 320 -7.02 -14.92 -12.70
C LEU A 320 -6.50 -16.36 -12.77
N PRO A 321 -5.79 -16.93 -11.78
CA PRO A 321 -5.35 -18.32 -11.81
C PRO A 321 -6.52 -19.30 -11.99
N LYS A 322 -7.63 -19.09 -11.29
CA LYS A 322 -8.83 -19.93 -11.48
C LYS A 322 -9.39 -19.82 -12.90
N VAL A 323 -9.46 -18.61 -13.45
CA VAL A 323 -9.90 -18.40 -14.84
C VAL A 323 -8.97 -19.12 -15.83
N LEU A 324 -7.65 -19.01 -15.66
CA LEU A 324 -6.68 -19.65 -16.54
C LEU A 324 -6.70 -21.18 -16.40
N LYS A 325 -6.85 -21.70 -15.18
CA LYS A 325 -7.01 -23.13 -14.91
C LYS A 325 -8.24 -23.72 -15.62
N GLU A 326 -9.37 -23.04 -15.57
CA GLU A 326 -10.58 -23.44 -16.31
C GLU A 326 -10.39 -23.41 -17.83
N ASN A 327 -9.37 -22.70 -18.33
CA ASN A 327 -8.94 -22.67 -19.73
C ASN A 327 -7.71 -23.55 -20.02
N GLY A 328 -7.41 -24.51 -19.13
CA GLY A 328 -6.41 -25.54 -19.36
C GLY A 328 -4.97 -25.18 -18.97
N TYR A 329 -4.75 -24.10 -18.22
CA TYR A 329 -3.43 -23.71 -17.75
C TYR A 329 -3.10 -24.39 -16.41
N PHE A 330 -1.85 -24.82 -16.23
CA PHE A 330 -1.31 -25.05 -14.89
C PHE A 330 -0.96 -23.70 -14.24
N THR A 331 -1.36 -23.48 -12.99
CA THR A 331 -1.20 -22.17 -12.33
C THR A 331 -0.34 -22.23 -11.08
N SER A 332 0.68 -21.38 -11.00
CA SER A 332 1.62 -21.39 -9.87
C SER A 332 2.06 -20.01 -9.40
N VAL A 333 2.49 -19.95 -8.15
CA VAL A 333 3.29 -18.84 -7.61
C VAL A 333 4.64 -19.38 -7.15
N GLN A 334 5.69 -18.59 -7.33
CA GLN A 334 7.04 -18.89 -6.91
C GLN A 334 7.58 -17.71 -6.10
N HIS A 335 7.96 -17.97 -4.85
CA HIS A 335 8.51 -16.97 -3.94
C HIS A 335 9.27 -17.66 -2.81
N ALA A 336 10.57 -17.41 -2.70
CA ALA A 336 11.42 -18.06 -1.71
C ALA A 336 11.33 -17.43 -0.30
N ASN A 337 10.10 -17.22 0.19
CA ASN A 337 9.82 -16.84 1.59
C ASN A 337 8.79 -17.80 2.21
N ASP A 338 8.62 -17.74 3.52
CA ASP A 338 7.66 -18.56 4.26
C ASP A 338 6.23 -18.36 3.71
N SER A 339 5.51 -19.44 3.44
CA SER A 339 4.19 -19.37 2.78
C SER A 339 3.12 -18.63 3.57
N SER A 340 3.26 -18.57 4.90
CA SER A 340 2.35 -17.82 5.77
C SER A 340 2.58 -16.30 5.76
N PHE A 341 3.69 -15.84 5.17
CA PHE A 341 3.96 -14.41 5.02
C PHE A 341 2.91 -13.80 4.09
N TRP A 342 2.38 -12.64 4.48
CA TRP A 342 1.19 -12.04 3.86
C TRP A 342 -0.07 -12.93 3.86
N ASN A 343 -0.15 -14.02 4.63
CA ASN A 343 -1.29 -14.97 4.64
C ASN A 343 -1.52 -15.65 3.26
N ARG A 344 -0.44 -15.85 2.48
CA ARG A 344 -0.50 -16.40 1.11
C ARG A 344 -0.94 -17.87 1.08
N ASP A 345 -0.55 -18.66 2.08
CA ASP A 345 -0.99 -20.04 2.31
C ASP A 345 -2.52 -20.20 2.41
N VAL A 346 -3.23 -19.18 2.89
CA VAL A 346 -4.70 -19.15 2.91
C VAL A 346 -5.27 -18.58 1.60
N VAL A 347 -4.66 -17.52 1.08
CA VAL A 347 -5.22 -16.78 -0.07
C VAL A 347 -5.03 -17.50 -1.39
N TYR A 348 -3.86 -18.09 -1.67
CA TYR A 348 -3.59 -18.72 -2.96
C TYR A 348 -4.49 -19.92 -3.26
N PRO A 349 -4.77 -20.84 -2.30
CA PRO A 349 -5.78 -21.87 -2.53
C PRO A 349 -7.17 -21.29 -2.83
N ASN A 350 -7.54 -20.19 -2.16
CA ASN A 350 -8.81 -19.52 -2.38
C ASN A 350 -8.90 -18.82 -3.74
N PHE A 351 -7.79 -18.25 -4.23
CA PHE A 351 -7.68 -17.73 -5.60
C PHE A 351 -7.68 -18.83 -6.67
N GLY A 352 -7.40 -20.08 -6.28
CA GLY A 352 -7.45 -21.23 -7.17
C GLY A 352 -6.13 -21.54 -7.88
N TYR A 353 -5.00 -21.13 -7.30
CA TYR A 353 -3.68 -21.59 -7.74
C TYR A 353 -3.52 -23.11 -7.54
N ASP A 354 -2.83 -23.78 -8.46
CA ASP A 354 -2.53 -25.21 -8.33
C ASP A 354 -1.37 -25.47 -7.38
N LYS A 355 -0.35 -24.61 -7.42
CA LYS A 355 0.87 -24.80 -6.65
C LYS A 355 1.48 -23.49 -6.17
N PHE A 356 1.93 -23.46 -4.92
CA PHE A 356 2.83 -22.45 -4.40
C PHE A 356 4.19 -23.11 -4.14
N PHE A 357 5.23 -22.61 -4.82
CA PHE A 357 6.63 -22.89 -4.52
C PHE A 357 7.10 -21.81 -3.54
N ASP A 358 6.94 -22.10 -2.25
CA ASP A 358 7.45 -21.26 -1.16
C ASP A 358 8.91 -21.60 -0.85
N LYS A 359 9.47 -21.02 0.21
CA LYS A 359 10.85 -21.24 0.65
C LYS A 359 11.30 -22.70 0.71
N ASP A 360 10.43 -23.62 1.13
CA ASP A 360 10.76 -25.05 1.25
C ASP A 360 10.96 -25.73 -0.11
N SER A 361 10.57 -25.07 -1.20
CA SER A 361 10.82 -25.51 -2.57
C SER A 361 12.18 -25.07 -3.11
N TYR A 362 12.97 -24.32 -2.35
CA TYR A 362 14.27 -23.78 -2.77
C TYR A 362 15.41 -24.31 -1.90
N THR A 363 16.59 -24.38 -2.50
CA THR A 363 17.85 -24.57 -1.77
C THR A 363 18.30 -23.22 -1.21
N VAL A 364 17.93 -22.98 0.04
CA VAL A 364 18.28 -21.75 0.77
C VAL A 364 19.47 -22.02 1.70
N THR A 365 20.55 -21.29 1.48
CA THR A 365 21.79 -21.32 2.26
C THR A 365 22.07 -19.93 2.81
N LYS A 366 23.02 -19.83 3.74
CA LYS A 366 23.42 -18.51 4.28
C LYS A 366 24.05 -17.63 3.19
N ASP A 367 24.82 -18.22 2.27
CA ASP A 367 25.63 -17.48 1.31
C ASP A 367 24.77 -16.91 0.16
N ASN A 368 23.68 -17.60 -0.20
CA ASN A 368 22.72 -17.15 -1.19
C ASN A 368 21.48 -16.45 -0.60
N SER A 369 21.52 -16.03 0.67
CA SER A 369 20.42 -15.31 1.31
C SER A 369 20.83 -13.92 1.76
N ILE A 370 19.90 -12.97 1.67
CA ILE A 370 20.06 -11.63 2.23
C ILE A 370 18.72 -11.07 2.71
N GLY A 371 18.77 -10.33 3.80
CA GLY A 371 17.58 -9.70 4.38
C GLY A 371 16.52 -10.75 4.71
N TRP A 372 15.45 -10.78 3.92
CA TRP A 372 14.25 -11.58 4.15
C TRP A 372 14.28 -12.96 3.47
N GLY A 373 15.26 -13.27 2.61
CA GLY A 373 15.28 -14.59 1.98
C GLY A 373 16.34 -14.77 0.91
N LEU A 374 16.05 -15.66 -0.03
CA LEU A 374 16.93 -16.03 -1.13
C LEU A 374 17.22 -14.84 -2.05
N LYS A 375 18.47 -14.68 -2.48
CA LYS A 375 18.88 -13.67 -3.46
C LYS A 375 18.23 -13.93 -4.82
N ASP A 376 17.89 -12.86 -5.55
CA ASP A 376 17.04 -12.95 -6.74
C ASP A 376 17.67 -13.77 -7.89
N LYS A 377 19.01 -13.79 -8.02
CA LYS A 377 19.73 -14.64 -8.99
C LYS A 377 19.46 -16.13 -8.76
N ASP A 378 19.76 -16.63 -7.56
CA ASP A 378 19.48 -18.02 -7.18
C ASP A 378 17.99 -18.37 -7.23
N PHE A 379 17.13 -17.40 -6.87
CA PHE A 379 15.68 -17.55 -6.96
C PHE A 379 15.22 -17.75 -8.41
N PHE A 380 15.69 -16.93 -9.36
CA PHE A 380 15.34 -17.07 -10.76
C PHE A 380 15.87 -18.40 -11.34
N ALA A 381 17.12 -18.75 -11.08
CA ALA A 381 17.74 -20.00 -11.51
C ALA A 381 16.92 -21.23 -11.14
N GLN A 382 16.58 -21.35 -9.86
CA GLN A 382 15.78 -22.46 -9.37
C GLN A 382 14.34 -22.40 -9.88
N SER A 383 13.77 -21.20 -10.06
CA SER A 383 12.42 -21.04 -10.59
C SER A 383 12.29 -21.45 -12.05
N VAL A 384 13.31 -21.21 -12.89
CA VAL A 384 13.35 -21.72 -14.28
C VAL A 384 13.45 -23.24 -14.31
N SER A 385 14.21 -23.83 -13.39
CA SER A 385 14.25 -25.29 -13.21
C SER A 385 12.86 -25.84 -12.89
N HIS A 386 12.12 -25.25 -11.94
CA HIS A 386 10.75 -25.65 -11.63
C HIS A 386 9.84 -25.53 -12.86
N MET A 387 9.88 -24.38 -13.56
CA MET A 387 9.02 -24.13 -14.74
C MET A 387 9.23 -25.13 -15.87
N SER A 388 10.44 -25.66 -16.01
CA SER A 388 10.77 -26.65 -17.05
C SER A 388 10.03 -27.97 -16.87
N GLU A 389 9.52 -28.25 -15.66
CA GLU A 389 8.74 -29.44 -15.33
C GLU A 389 7.22 -29.24 -15.42
N PHE A 390 6.75 -28.00 -15.65
CA PHE A 390 5.33 -27.69 -15.63
C PHE A 390 4.59 -28.23 -16.86
N PRO A 391 3.34 -28.70 -16.71
CA PRO A 391 2.45 -28.89 -17.84
C PRO A 391 2.23 -27.58 -18.58
N GLN A 392 2.34 -27.60 -19.91
CA GLN A 392 2.08 -26.42 -20.76
C GLN A 392 0.67 -26.47 -21.38
N PRO A 393 -0.02 -25.33 -21.52
CA PRO A 393 0.43 -24.00 -21.12
C PRO A 393 0.36 -23.79 -19.61
N PHE A 394 1.20 -22.90 -19.07
CA PHE A 394 1.15 -22.51 -17.66
C PHE A 394 1.05 -21.00 -17.45
N TYR A 395 0.55 -20.61 -16.28
CA TYR A 395 0.64 -19.28 -15.71
C TYR A 395 1.47 -19.37 -14.44
N THR A 396 2.52 -18.57 -14.33
CA THR A 396 3.33 -18.50 -13.13
C THR A 396 3.65 -17.06 -12.77
N LYS A 397 3.60 -16.77 -11.47
CA LYS A 397 3.99 -15.47 -10.91
C LYS A 397 5.22 -15.65 -10.03
N LEU A 398 6.28 -14.94 -10.40
CA LEU A 398 7.53 -14.85 -9.65
C LEU A 398 7.52 -13.57 -8.80
N ILE A 399 7.77 -13.69 -7.50
CA ILE A 399 7.84 -12.56 -6.57
C ILE A 399 9.28 -12.44 -6.08
N THR A 400 9.97 -11.39 -6.52
CA THR A 400 11.36 -11.09 -6.12
C THR A 400 11.43 -10.52 -4.70
N LEU A 401 12.62 -10.48 -4.10
CA LEU A 401 12.77 -10.08 -2.69
C LEU A 401 14.02 -9.26 -2.39
N THR A 402 15.08 -9.33 -3.22
CA THR A 402 16.37 -8.71 -2.88
C THR A 402 16.30 -7.18 -2.82
N ASN A 403 15.52 -6.57 -3.72
CA ASN A 403 15.32 -5.12 -3.75
C ASN A 403 14.31 -4.62 -2.71
N HIS A 404 14.38 -5.11 -1.47
CA HIS A 404 13.47 -4.72 -0.39
C HIS A 404 14.15 -3.80 0.64
N TYR A 405 13.39 -2.89 1.26
CA TYR A 405 13.89 -2.04 2.35
C TYR A 405 14.50 -2.88 3.50
N PRO A 406 15.68 -2.52 4.05
CA PRO A 406 16.41 -1.25 3.89
C PRO A 406 17.44 -1.21 2.75
N PHE A 407 17.26 -2.04 1.71
CA PHE A 407 18.09 -2.14 0.52
C PHE A 407 19.54 -2.51 0.85
N VAL A 408 19.73 -3.52 1.70
CA VAL A 408 21.07 -4.01 2.06
C VAL A 408 21.52 -5.07 1.09
N LEU A 409 22.81 -5.03 0.75
CA LEU A 409 23.46 -5.97 -0.15
C LEU A 409 24.87 -6.27 0.36
N ASP A 410 25.35 -7.50 0.14
CA ASP A 410 26.74 -7.88 0.44
C ASP A 410 27.70 -7.18 -0.53
N ASP A 411 28.98 -7.07 -0.17
CA ASP A 411 29.93 -6.27 -0.94
C ASP A 411 30.20 -6.88 -2.33
N GLU A 412 30.26 -8.20 -2.44
CA GLU A 412 30.44 -8.94 -3.69
C GLU A 412 29.29 -8.76 -4.69
N ASP A 413 28.10 -8.39 -4.22
CA ASP A 413 26.90 -8.24 -5.02
C ASP A 413 26.64 -6.79 -5.45
N LYS A 414 27.48 -5.84 -5.01
CA LYS A 414 27.37 -4.42 -5.38
C LYS A 414 28.03 -4.14 -6.72
N TYR A 415 27.24 -4.18 -7.79
CA TYR A 415 27.73 -3.92 -9.16
C TYR A 415 27.71 -2.44 -9.58
N ILE A 416 27.31 -1.55 -8.67
CA ILE A 416 27.31 -0.10 -8.85
C ILE A 416 27.66 0.56 -7.51
N GLU A 417 28.34 1.70 -7.59
CA GLU A 417 28.61 2.54 -6.42
C GLU A 417 27.32 3.05 -5.79
N ALA A 418 27.32 3.19 -4.46
CA ALA A 418 26.19 3.78 -3.76
C ALA A 418 25.98 5.25 -4.20
N GLY A 419 24.75 5.73 -4.06
CA GLY A 419 24.46 7.16 -4.18
C GLY A 419 25.20 7.98 -3.12
N ASN A 420 25.31 9.30 -3.36
CA ASN A 420 25.91 10.24 -2.41
C ASN A 420 24.91 11.34 -2.04
N PHE A 421 23.79 10.93 -1.42
CA PHE A 421 22.73 11.81 -0.95
C PHE A 421 22.55 11.71 0.57
N PRO A 422 21.84 12.67 1.21
CA PRO A 422 21.55 12.60 2.64
C PRO A 422 20.78 11.34 3.07
N SER A 423 19.97 10.75 2.19
CA SER A 423 19.24 9.50 2.46
C SER A 423 20.11 8.28 2.18
N GLN A 424 20.48 7.57 3.23
CA GLN A 424 21.19 6.29 3.11
C GLN A 424 20.32 5.21 2.44
N THR A 425 19.00 5.24 2.65
CA THR A 425 18.04 4.37 1.97
C THR A 425 18.12 4.56 0.46
N LEU A 426 18.07 5.81 -0.02
CA LEU A 426 18.20 6.09 -1.46
C LEU A 426 19.58 5.69 -2.00
N ASN A 427 20.64 5.91 -1.24
CA ASN A 427 22.00 5.59 -1.68
C ASN A 427 22.17 4.09 -1.94
N ARG A 428 21.62 3.23 -1.07
CA ARG A 428 21.72 1.78 -1.24
C ARG A 428 20.72 1.21 -2.24
N TYR A 429 19.55 1.85 -2.40
CA TYR A 429 18.51 1.44 -3.37
C TYR A 429 19.06 1.22 -4.79
N PHE A 430 19.96 2.08 -5.24
CA PHE A 430 20.56 1.93 -6.58
C PHE A 430 21.36 0.63 -6.73
N GLN A 431 21.98 0.14 -5.65
CA GLN A 431 22.79 -1.08 -5.66
C GLN A 431 21.91 -2.31 -5.78
N THR A 432 20.83 -2.39 -5.00
CA THR A 432 19.87 -3.49 -5.07
C THR A 432 19.06 -3.48 -6.37
N VAL A 433 18.73 -2.30 -6.91
CA VAL A 433 18.12 -2.18 -8.25
C VAL A 433 19.05 -2.70 -9.34
N ARG A 434 20.35 -2.36 -9.29
CA ARG A 434 21.33 -2.89 -10.26
C ARG A 434 21.48 -4.40 -10.13
N TYR A 435 21.49 -4.94 -8.91
CA TYR A 435 21.54 -6.38 -8.69
C TYR A 435 20.30 -7.07 -9.28
N MET A 436 19.11 -6.52 -9.07
CA MET A 436 17.86 -7.01 -9.64
C MET A 436 17.85 -6.93 -11.18
N ASP A 437 18.41 -5.87 -11.78
CA ASP A 437 18.58 -5.75 -13.24
C ASP A 437 19.43 -6.90 -13.81
N ASP A 438 20.55 -7.21 -13.14
CA ASP A 438 21.44 -8.30 -13.54
C ASP A 438 20.84 -9.68 -13.28
N ALA A 439 20.09 -9.86 -12.18
CA ALA A 439 19.33 -11.08 -11.92
C ALA A 439 18.24 -11.31 -12.96
N PHE A 440 17.54 -10.25 -13.39
CA PHE A 440 16.55 -10.33 -14.45
C PHE A 440 17.18 -10.64 -15.81
N LYS A 441 18.41 -10.16 -16.07
CA LYS A 441 19.18 -10.55 -17.26
C LYS A 441 19.45 -12.05 -17.28
N GLU A 442 20.03 -12.60 -16.21
CA GLU A 442 20.31 -14.03 -16.09
C GLU A 442 19.03 -14.86 -16.24
N PHE A 443 17.94 -14.41 -15.63
CA PHE A 443 16.62 -15.03 -15.79
C PHE A 443 16.17 -15.12 -17.27
N ILE A 444 16.28 -14.03 -18.02
CA ILE A 444 15.93 -14.04 -19.45
C ILE A 444 16.85 -14.96 -20.25
N GLU A 445 18.15 -14.99 -19.94
CA GLU A 445 19.12 -15.90 -20.57
C GLU A 445 18.79 -17.37 -20.30
N GLU A 446 18.39 -17.71 -19.09
CA GLU A 446 17.96 -19.07 -18.73
C GLU A 446 16.61 -19.47 -19.35
N LEU A 447 15.66 -18.53 -19.44
CA LEU A 447 14.42 -18.76 -20.19
C LEU A 447 14.71 -19.05 -21.67
N LYS A 448 15.68 -18.36 -22.27
CA LYS A 448 16.14 -18.64 -23.64
C LYS A 448 16.79 -20.02 -23.72
N ALA A 449 17.68 -20.35 -22.79
CA ALA A 449 18.38 -21.64 -22.75
C ALA A 449 17.43 -22.84 -22.57
N SER A 450 16.37 -22.69 -21.78
CA SER A 450 15.33 -23.71 -21.56
C SER A 450 14.29 -23.78 -22.70
N GLY A 451 14.31 -22.83 -23.64
CA GLY A 451 13.31 -22.73 -24.71
C GLY A 451 11.92 -22.26 -24.24
N LEU A 452 11.82 -21.75 -23.01
CA LEU A 452 10.59 -21.18 -22.46
C LEU A 452 10.35 -19.75 -22.97
N TYR A 453 11.39 -18.99 -23.28
CA TYR A 453 11.28 -17.60 -23.73
C TYR A 453 10.37 -17.45 -24.96
N ASP A 454 10.59 -18.23 -26.02
CA ASP A 454 9.80 -18.14 -27.27
C ASP A 454 8.34 -18.64 -27.13
N LYS A 455 8.05 -19.38 -26.06
CA LYS A 455 6.74 -19.99 -25.78
C LYS A 455 5.91 -19.18 -24.79
N SER A 456 6.44 -18.10 -24.23
CA SER A 456 5.84 -17.42 -23.08
C SER A 456 5.72 -15.93 -23.31
N ILE A 457 4.56 -15.35 -23.02
CA ILE A 457 4.52 -13.91 -22.77
C ILE A 457 5.17 -13.63 -21.41
N ILE A 458 6.02 -12.61 -21.36
CA ILE A 458 6.72 -12.21 -20.13
C ILE A 458 6.24 -10.81 -19.77
N ILE A 459 5.65 -10.69 -18.59
CA ILE A 459 5.17 -9.43 -18.05
C ILE A 459 5.95 -9.12 -16.78
N ALA A 460 6.76 -8.08 -16.80
CA ALA A 460 7.53 -7.64 -15.64
C ALA A 460 7.05 -6.27 -15.20
N TYR A 461 6.84 -6.08 -13.90
CA TYR A 461 6.35 -4.81 -13.38
C TYR A 461 6.80 -4.54 -11.95
N GLY A 462 6.98 -3.25 -11.61
CA GLY A 462 7.23 -2.86 -10.22
C GLY A 462 5.95 -2.88 -9.40
N ASP A 463 6.00 -3.49 -8.21
CA ASP A 463 4.83 -3.74 -7.37
C ASP A 463 4.41 -2.50 -6.56
N HIS A 464 5.36 -1.72 -6.03
CA HIS A 464 5.12 -0.43 -5.39
C HIS A 464 6.37 0.44 -5.30
N PHE A 465 6.26 1.61 -4.66
CA PHE A 465 7.41 2.46 -4.39
C PHE A 465 8.39 1.81 -3.41
N GLY A 466 9.69 1.94 -3.65
CA GLY A 466 10.74 1.63 -2.68
C GLY A 466 11.19 2.84 -1.87
N ILE A 467 11.11 4.04 -2.46
CA ILE A 467 11.54 5.29 -1.85
C ILE A 467 10.31 6.12 -1.45
N SER A 468 10.06 6.22 -0.14
CA SER A 468 8.94 6.99 0.42
C SER A 468 9.19 8.50 0.38
N GLU A 469 8.13 9.28 0.62
CA GLU A 469 8.18 10.76 0.63
C GLU A 469 9.14 11.32 1.69
N ASN A 470 9.50 10.54 2.71
CA ASN A 470 10.51 10.89 3.71
C ASN A 470 11.91 11.09 3.10
N HIS A 471 12.11 10.65 1.87
CA HIS A 471 13.36 10.82 1.12
C HIS A 471 13.28 11.91 0.04
N ASN A 472 12.20 12.70 0.00
CA ASN A 472 11.97 13.75 -1.00
C ASN A 472 13.10 14.78 -1.12
N ARG A 473 13.81 15.08 -0.03
CA ARG A 473 15.00 15.95 -0.08
C ARG A 473 16.10 15.34 -0.96
N SER A 474 16.37 14.06 -0.80
CA SER A 474 17.41 13.36 -1.56
C SER A 474 16.96 13.06 -2.99
N MET A 475 15.68 12.71 -3.17
CA MET A 475 15.07 12.60 -4.50
C MET A 475 15.12 13.92 -5.27
N GLY A 476 14.91 15.05 -4.59
CA GLY A 476 15.01 16.36 -5.22
C GLY A 476 16.43 16.70 -5.68
N MET A 477 17.45 16.26 -4.92
CA MET A 477 18.86 16.39 -5.34
C MET A 477 19.16 15.49 -6.55
N LEU A 478 18.68 14.24 -6.55
CA LEU A 478 18.82 13.31 -7.69
C LEU A 478 18.19 13.86 -8.96
N LEU A 479 17.00 14.46 -8.85
CA LEU A 479 16.21 14.92 -9.99
C LEU A 479 16.47 16.38 -10.37
N GLY A 480 17.28 17.10 -9.61
CA GLY A 480 17.57 18.52 -9.84
C GLY A 480 16.36 19.43 -9.67
N LYS A 481 15.36 19.05 -8.86
CA LYS A 481 14.12 19.81 -8.65
C LYS A 481 13.52 19.58 -7.28
N LYS A 482 12.71 20.53 -6.79
CA LYS A 482 11.97 20.35 -5.53
C LYS A 482 10.86 19.33 -5.72
N ILE A 483 10.77 18.36 -4.82
CA ILE A 483 9.65 17.40 -4.79
C ILE A 483 8.51 18.00 -3.98
N ASN A 484 7.44 18.39 -4.68
CA ASN A 484 6.15 18.78 -4.11
C ASN A 484 5.15 17.63 -4.30
N ASP A 485 3.89 17.80 -3.89
CA ASP A 485 2.84 16.78 -4.08
C ASP A 485 2.70 16.29 -5.52
N PHE A 486 2.75 17.20 -6.51
CA PHE A 486 2.69 16.80 -7.91
C PHE A 486 3.83 15.84 -8.26
N GLU A 487 5.08 16.22 -7.93
CA GLU A 487 6.25 15.38 -8.18
C GLU A 487 6.24 14.09 -7.36
N SER A 488 5.70 14.13 -6.14
CA SER A 488 5.53 12.93 -5.32
C SER A 488 4.59 11.92 -5.97
N PHE A 489 3.47 12.39 -6.54
CA PHE A 489 2.58 11.57 -7.35
C PHE A 489 3.30 11.02 -8.58
N GLN A 490 4.08 11.86 -9.28
CA GLN A 490 4.86 11.45 -10.45
C GLN A 490 5.87 10.33 -10.13
N LEU A 491 6.36 10.27 -8.88
CA LEU A 491 7.28 9.24 -8.38
C LEU A 491 6.60 7.92 -8.04
N GLN A 492 5.26 7.85 -7.98
CA GLN A 492 4.53 6.59 -7.78
C GLN A 492 4.49 5.70 -9.02
N ARG A 493 5.08 6.14 -10.13
CA ARG A 493 5.24 5.31 -11.32
C ARG A 493 6.14 4.10 -11.04
N THR A 494 5.66 2.93 -11.44
CA THR A 494 6.45 1.70 -11.50
C THR A 494 6.57 1.25 -12.96
N PRO A 495 7.70 0.67 -13.38
CA PRO A 495 7.85 0.28 -14.78
C PRO A 495 6.99 -0.95 -15.06
N MET A 496 6.52 -1.07 -16.30
CA MET A 496 5.73 -2.21 -16.76
C MET A 496 6.16 -2.56 -18.18
N PHE A 497 6.50 -3.83 -18.38
CA PHE A 497 6.98 -4.40 -19.63
C PHE A 497 6.06 -5.55 -20.03
N ILE A 498 5.68 -5.60 -21.30
CA ILE A 498 5.00 -6.75 -21.90
C ILE A 498 5.84 -7.21 -23.10
N HIS A 499 6.54 -8.32 -22.94
CA HIS A 499 7.24 -9.00 -24.02
C HIS A 499 6.35 -10.10 -24.59
N ILE A 500 6.14 -10.07 -25.91
CA ILE A 500 5.31 -11.03 -26.65
C ILE A 500 6.17 -11.68 -27.72
N PRO A 501 6.51 -12.98 -27.61
CA PRO A 501 7.39 -13.63 -28.57
C PRO A 501 6.83 -13.59 -29.99
N GLY A 502 7.63 -13.06 -30.91
CA GLY A 502 7.30 -12.88 -32.33
C GLY A 502 6.59 -11.56 -32.66
N TYR A 503 6.24 -10.74 -31.66
CA TYR A 503 5.70 -9.40 -31.89
C TYR A 503 6.84 -8.39 -32.09
N THR A 504 6.75 -7.57 -33.14
CA THR A 504 7.83 -6.66 -33.55
C THR A 504 7.48 -5.18 -33.45
N ASP A 505 6.21 -4.82 -33.25
CA ASP A 505 5.76 -3.43 -33.06
C ASP A 505 5.91 -2.98 -31.58
N ASN A 506 7.09 -3.23 -31.02
CA ASN A 506 7.45 -2.81 -29.67
C ASN A 506 7.49 -1.28 -29.58
N LYS A 507 6.86 -0.73 -28.53
CA LYS A 507 6.65 0.71 -28.40
C LYS A 507 6.49 1.13 -26.96
N VAL A 508 6.68 2.43 -26.74
CA VAL A 508 6.35 3.08 -25.47
C VAL A 508 4.91 3.57 -25.50
N ILE A 509 4.11 3.17 -24.51
CA ILE A 509 2.73 3.63 -24.32
C ILE A 509 2.69 4.59 -23.14
N SER A 510 2.41 5.87 -23.42
CA SER A 510 2.37 6.93 -22.41
C SER A 510 1.00 7.24 -21.82
N LYS A 511 0.02 6.41 -22.15
CA LYS A 511 -1.34 6.52 -21.62
C LYS A 511 -1.37 6.10 -20.15
N VAL A 512 -1.93 6.95 -19.28
CA VAL A 512 -2.00 6.69 -17.84
C VAL A 512 -2.71 5.37 -17.56
N SER A 513 -2.10 4.53 -16.74
CA SER A 513 -2.59 3.19 -16.41
C SER A 513 -2.13 2.78 -15.02
N GLY A 514 -2.66 1.67 -14.52
CA GLY A 514 -2.17 1.06 -13.28
C GLY A 514 -2.35 -0.45 -13.25
N GLN A 515 -1.90 -1.06 -12.14
CA GLN A 515 -1.89 -2.51 -11.93
C GLN A 515 -3.24 -3.20 -12.12
N ILE A 516 -4.34 -2.48 -11.87
CA ILE A 516 -5.69 -3.02 -12.03
C ILE A 516 -5.99 -3.46 -13.48
N ASP A 517 -5.28 -2.87 -14.45
CA ASP A 517 -5.44 -3.10 -15.89
C ASP A 517 -4.68 -4.35 -16.39
N ILE A 518 -3.83 -5.00 -15.56
CA ILE A 518 -3.02 -6.14 -16.02
C ILE A 518 -3.88 -7.37 -16.36
N ARG A 519 -4.79 -7.79 -15.47
CA ARG A 519 -5.70 -8.94 -15.70
C ARG A 519 -6.44 -8.88 -17.03
N PRO A 520 -7.22 -7.82 -17.35
CA PRO A 520 -7.95 -7.76 -18.61
C PRO A 520 -7.01 -7.76 -19.82
N THR A 521 -5.80 -7.22 -19.68
CA THR A 521 -4.77 -7.28 -20.73
C THR A 521 -4.32 -8.72 -20.99
N ILE A 522 -4.00 -9.48 -19.94
CA ILE A 522 -3.61 -10.91 -20.06
C ILE A 522 -4.73 -11.69 -20.73
N LEU A 523 -5.96 -11.53 -20.26
CA LEU A 523 -7.11 -12.26 -20.83
C LEU A 523 -7.34 -11.91 -22.30
N ASN A 524 -7.21 -10.64 -22.71
CA ASN A 524 -7.32 -10.25 -24.12
C ASN A 524 -6.21 -10.89 -24.98
N LEU A 525 -4.95 -10.80 -24.54
CA LEU A 525 -3.81 -11.38 -25.24
C LEU A 525 -3.98 -12.89 -25.48
N LEU A 526 -4.54 -13.60 -24.50
CA LEU A 526 -4.82 -15.04 -24.59
C LEU A 526 -6.10 -15.38 -25.36
N GLY A 527 -6.94 -14.39 -25.68
CA GLY A 527 -8.24 -14.62 -26.31
C GLY A 527 -9.31 -15.19 -25.36
N ILE A 528 -9.13 -15.02 -24.06
CA ILE A 528 -10.04 -15.52 -23.02
C ILE A 528 -11.01 -14.40 -22.66
N LYS A 529 -12.31 -14.67 -22.74
CA LYS A 529 -13.34 -13.72 -22.31
C LYS A 529 -13.36 -13.62 -20.79
N GLU A 530 -13.31 -12.41 -20.24
CA GLU A 530 -13.44 -12.15 -18.80
C GLU A 530 -14.77 -12.70 -18.26
N PRO A 531 -14.76 -13.74 -17.41
CA PRO A 531 -15.99 -14.33 -16.92
C PRO A 531 -16.53 -13.64 -15.66
N ASN A 532 -15.75 -12.79 -14.99
CA ASN A 532 -16.20 -11.97 -13.87
C ASN A 532 -16.70 -10.59 -14.37
N PRO A 533 -18.02 -10.32 -14.36
CA PRO A 533 -18.56 -9.01 -14.77
C PRO A 533 -18.20 -7.88 -13.78
N ILE A 534 -17.61 -8.19 -12.62
CA ILE A 534 -17.16 -7.24 -11.61
C ILE A 534 -15.63 -7.07 -11.71
N THR A 535 -15.19 -6.49 -12.82
CA THR A 535 -13.79 -6.20 -13.15
C THR A 535 -13.66 -4.70 -13.39
N PHE A 536 -12.78 -4.01 -12.64
CA PHE A 536 -12.68 -2.54 -12.71
C PHE A 536 -11.66 -2.05 -13.73
N GLY A 537 -10.57 -2.81 -13.91
CA GLY A 537 -9.53 -2.49 -14.87
C GLY A 537 -9.98 -2.72 -16.30
N GLN A 538 -9.21 -2.18 -17.22
CA GLN A 538 -9.44 -2.29 -18.66
C GLN A 538 -8.15 -2.66 -19.37
N ASP A 539 -8.25 -3.32 -20.52
CA ASP A 539 -7.09 -3.75 -21.31
C ASP A 539 -6.15 -2.57 -21.62
N LEU A 540 -4.89 -2.68 -21.16
CA LEU A 540 -3.82 -1.71 -21.33
C LEU A 540 -3.58 -1.36 -22.79
N LEU A 541 -3.78 -2.33 -23.69
CA LEU A 541 -3.53 -2.22 -25.12
C LEU A 541 -4.76 -1.70 -25.89
N SER A 542 -5.85 -1.41 -25.19
CA SER A 542 -7.03 -0.80 -25.79
C SER A 542 -6.87 0.70 -26.05
N ALA A 543 -7.07 1.07 -27.32
CA ALA A 543 -7.09 2.46 -27.75
C ALA A 543 -8.23 3.25 -27.08
N GLU A 544 -9.37 2.61 -26.79
CA GLU A 544 -10.56 3.23 -26.19
C GLU A 544 -10.47 3.37 -24.67
N ARG A 545 -9.49 2.73 -24.01
CA ARG A 545 -9.32 2.80 -22.55
C ARG A 545 -9.28 4.26 -22.06
N PRO A 546 -9.90 4.65 -20.94
CA PRO A 546 -9.67 5.98 -20.38
C PRO A 546 -8.22 6.15 -19.90
N SER A 547 -7.61 7.30 -20.15
CA SER A 547 -6.33 7.66 -19.53
C SER A 547 -6.60 8.10 -18.09
N PHE A 548 -6.59 7.16 -17.15
CA PHE A 548 -6.93 7.40 -15.75
C PHE A 548 -6.24 6.37 -14.85
N VAL A 549 -5.74 6.83 -13.70
CA VAL A 549 -5.35 5.97 -12.58
C VAL A 549 -5.74 6.64 -11.27
N VAL A 550 -6.16 5.85 -10.30
CA VAL A 550 -6.42 6.28 -8.93
C VAL A 550 -5.60 5.44 -7.96
N GLU A 551 -4.94 6.10 -7.01
CA GLU A 551 -4.22 5.52 -5.89
C GLU A 551 -5.18 5.25 -4.73
N ARG A 552 -4.73 4.42 -3.78
CA ARG A 552 -5.61 3.94 -2.71
C ARG A 552 -6.07 5.05 -1.74
N ASP A 553 -5.34 6.16 -1.67
CA ASP A 553 -5.69 7.37 -0.89
C ASP A 553 -6.64 8.33 -1.64
N GLY A 554 -7.09 7.96 -2.85
CA GLY A 554 -7.96 8.78 -3.68
C GLY A 554 -7.26 9.84 -4.53
N SER A 555 -5.93 9.96 -4.43
CA SER A 555 -5.12 10.69 -5.40
C SER A 555 -5.28 10.05 -6.78
N PHE A 556 -5.25 10.84 -7.86
CA PHE A 556 -5.43 10.30 -9.20
C PHE A 556 -4.71 11.13 -10.25
N SER A 557 -4.53 10.55 -11.44
CA SER A 557 -4.08 11.27 -12.63
C SER A 557 -4.89 10.89 -13.85
N THR A 558 -5.12 11.88 -14.72
CA THR A 558 -5.69 11.71 -16.06
C THR A 558 -4.64 12.03 -17.14
N SER A 559 -5.06 12.18 -18.40
CA SER A 559 -4.24 12.82 -19.44
C SER A 559 -3.83 14.24 -19.10
N ASP A 560 -4.63 14.98 -18.34
CA ASP A 560 -4.53 16.44 -18.26
C ASP A 560 -4.30 16.97 -16.84
N VAL A 561 -4.71 16.21 -15.82
CA VAL A 561 -4.60 16.64 -14.42
C VAL A 561 -3.98 15.58 -13.50
N VAL A 562 -3.47 16.05 -12.38
CA VAL A 562 -3.10 15.26 -11.20
C VAL A 562 -3.83 15.85 -10.00
N TYR A 563 -4.41 15.01 -9.16
CA TYR A 563 -5.03 15.39 -7.90
C TYR A 563 -4.35 14.65 -6.76
N LYS A 564 -3.85 15.40 -5.77
CA LYS A 564 -3.23 14.84 -4.55
C LYS A 564 -3.49 15.79 -3.38
N ASN A 565 -3.76 15.23 -2.19
CA ASN A 565 -3.96 15.97 -0.93
C ASN A 565 -5.01 17.09 -0.95
N GLY A 566 -5.96 17.05 -1.89
CA GLY A 566 -6.97 18.11 -2.05
C GLY A 566 -6.64 19.17 -3.09
N VAL A 567 -5.46 19.11 -3.71
CA VAL A 567 -4.99 20.10 -4.69
C VAL A 567 -5.01 19.51 -6.10
N CYS A 568 -5.50 20.28 -7.06
CA CYS A 568 -5.51 19.93 -8.48
C CYS A 568 -4.30 20.59 -9.17
N TYR A 569 -3.59 19.83 -10.00
CA TYR A 569 -2.43 20.27 -10.76
C TYR A 569 -2.67 20.00 -12.25
N ASP A 570 -2.23 20.91 -13.09
CA ASP A 570 -2.09 20.68 -14.53
C ASP A 570 -0.94 19.69 -14.77
N LYS A 571 -1.19 18.63 -15.53
CA LYS A 571 -0.24 17.52 -15.68
C LYS A 571 1.00 17.86 -16.48
N TYR A 572 0.88 18.78 -17.44
CA TYR A 572 1.99 19.13 -18.34
C TYR A 572 2.94 20.14 -17.69
N THR A 573 2.39 21.07 -16.91
CA THR A 573 3.16 22.15 -16.28
C THR A 573 3.51 21.87 -14.82
N GLY A 574 2.79 20.99 -14.14
CA GLY A 574 2.92 20.74 -12.70
C GLY A 574 2.41 21.89 -11.82
N ASN A 575 1.80 22.92 -12.42
CA ASN A 575 1.26 24.07 -11.70
C ASN A 575 -0.11 23.78 -11.12
N LYS A 576 -0.43 24.41 -9.98
CA LYS A 576 -1.77 24.34 -9.38
C LYS A 576 -2.81 24.91 -10.34
N THR A 577 -3.95 24.23 -10.46
CA THR A 577 -5.09 24.66 -11.27
C THR A 577 -6.38 24.65 -10.42
N THR A 578 -7.50 25.03 -11.01
CA THR A 578 -8.79 25.10 -10.31
C THR A 578 -9.29 23.72 -9.92
N THR A 579 -9.88 23.58 -8.73
CA THR A 579 -10.44 22.31 -8.25
C THR A 579 -11.52 21.76 -9.19
N SER A 580 -12.22 22.63 -9.92
CA SER A 580 -13.21 22.22 -10.93
C SER A 580 -12.61 21.37 -12.06
N ALA A 581 -11.33 21.55 -12.42
CA ALA A 581 -10.66 20.74 -13.43
C ALA A 581 -10.52 19.27 -13.01
N CYS A 582 -10.48 19.01 -11.70
CA CYS A 582 -10.39 17.67 -11.13
C CYS A 582 -11.75 17.05 -10.76
N LYS A 583 -12.87 17.76 -10.93
CA LYS A 583 -14.18 17.35 -10.39
C LYS A 583 -14.61 15.95 -10.84
N ASP A 584 -14.54 15.67 -12.13
CA ASP A 584 -14.98 14.38 -12.68
C ASP A 584 -14.05 13.23 -12.25
N GLY A 585 -12.75 13.52 -12.15
CA GLY A 585 -11.76 12.57 -11.63
C GLY A 585 -11.98 12.25 -10.15
N ILE A 586 -12.35 13.25 -9.34
CA ILE A 586 -12.67 13.06 -7.91
C ILE A 586 -13.89 12.15 -7.75
N GLU A 587 -14.97 12.40 -8.50
CA GLU A 587 -16.17 11.55 -8.44
C GLU A 587 -15.89 10.13 -8.95
N LYS A 588 -15.12 10.00 -10.03
CA LYS A 588 -14.72 8.69 -10.55
C LYS A 588 -13.86 7.92 -9.55
N ALA A 589 -12.83 8.56 -8.98
CA ALA A 589 -11.97 7.98 -7.94
C ALA A 589 -12.80 7.50 -6.75
N LYS A 590 -13.69 8.36 -6.24
CA LYS A 590 -14.59 8.03 -5.13
C LYS A 590 -15.44 6.79 -5.44
N LEU A 591 -16.09 6.75 -6.60
CA LEU A 591 -16.96 5.64 -6.98
C LEU A 591 -16.19 4.32 -7.22
N ASP A 592 -15.04 4.38 -7.90
CA ASP A 592 -14.18 3.20 -8.15
C ASP A 592 -13.73 2.57 -6.84
N LEU A 593 -13.20 3.39 -5.93
CA LEU A 593 -12.72 2.94 -4.63
C LEU A 593 -13.86 2.48 -3.71
N THR A 594 -15.01 3.16 -3.73
CA THR A 594 -16.17 2.81 -2.89
C THR A 594 -16.77 1.47 -3.32
N PHE A 595 -17.01 1.27 -4.62
CA PHE A 595 -17.60 0.03 -5.09
C PHE A 595 -16.66 -1.16 -4.95
N SER A 596 -15.34 -0.98 -5.17
CA SER A 596 -14.38 -2.05 -4.89
C SER A 596 -14.35 -2.43 -3.40
N ASN A 597 -14.37 -1.43 -2.51
CA ASN A 597 -14.48 -1.67 -1.07
C ASN A 597 -15.77 -2.40 -0.71
N GLN A 598 -16.90 -2.05 -1.33
CA GLN A 598 -18.19 -2.71 -1.10
C GLN A 598 -18.14 -4.19 -1.50
N VAL A 599 -17.50 -4.52 -2.63
CA VAL A 599 -17.30 -5.91 -3.07
C VAL A 599 -16.53 -6.72 -2.02
N ILE A 600 -15.47 -6.13 -1.47
CA ILE A 600 -14.59 -6.82 -0.50
C ILE A 600 -15.26 -6.91 0.88
N TYR A 601 -15.73 -5.79 1.46
CA TYR A 601 -16.35 -5.81 2.79
C TYR A 601 -17.66 -6.62 2.82
N GLY A 602 -18.42 -6.63 1.73
CA GLY A 602 -19.66 -7.39 1.61
C GLY A 602 -19.46 -8.85 1.19
N ASP A 603 -18.24 -9.26 0.80
CA ASP A 603 -17.98 -10.58 0.18
C ASP A 603 -18.93 -10.82 -1.01
N LEU A 604 -19.19 -9.76 -1.80
CA LEU A 604 -20.32 -9.73 -2.73
C LEU A 604 -20.18 -10.72 -3.89
N LEU A 605 -18.96 -11.15 -4.22
CA LEU A 605 -18.76 -12.10 -5.31
C LEU A 605 -19.38 -13.48 -5.02
N ARG A 606 -19.77 -13.78 -3.77
CA ARG A 606 -20.59 -14.96 -3.44
C ARG A 606 -21.96 -14.96 -4.13
N PHE A 607 -22.42 -13.78 -4.58
CA PHE A 607 -23.67 -13.55 -5.29
C PHE A 607 -23.49 -13.39 -6.81
N LEU A 608 -22.32 -13.71 -7.38
CA LEU A 608 -22.07 -13.56 -8.82
C LEU A 608 -23.10 -14.25 -9.71
N LYS A 609 -23.66 -15.38 -9.26
CA LYS A 609 -24.71 -16.12 -10.00
C LYS A 609 -26.00 -15.32 -10.21
N ASP A 610 -26.24 -14.31 -9.39
CA ASP A 610 -27.43 -13.47 -9.46
C ASP A 610 -27.23 -12.30 -10.45
N VAL A 611 -26.04 -12.15 -11.03
CA VAL A 611 -25.72 -11.11 -12.02
C VAL A 611 -26.11 -11.58 -13.44
N PRO A 612 -26.92 -10.82 -14.20
CA PRO A 612 -27.51 -11.27 -15.47
C PRO A 612 -26.53 -11.72 -16.57
N THR A 613 -25.28 -11.26 -16.53
CA THR A 613 -24.25 -11.57 -17.55
C THR A 613 -23.20 -12.55 -17.06
N TYR A 614 -23.34 -13.08 -15.84
CA TYR A 614 -22.44 -14.09 -15.33
C TYR A 614 -22.64 -15.40 -16.08
N SER A 615 -21.61 -15.80 -16.84
CA SER A 615 -21.55 -17.12 -17.47
C SER A 615 -20.78 -18.03 -16.53
N SER A 616 -21.47 -18.86 -15.75
CA SER A 616 -20.79 -19.94 -15.05
C SER A 616 -20.23 -20.90 -16.09
N ASN A 617 -18.90 -21.03 -16.20
CA ASN A 617 -18.25 -22.06 -17.02
C ASN A 617 -18.46 -23.49 -16.47
N LYS A 618 -19.52 -23.73 -15.70
CA LYS A 618 -19.92 -25.06 -15.29
C LYS A 618 -20.46 -25.81 -16.50
N LYS A 619 -19.59 -26.57 -17.16
CA LYS A 619 -19.95 -27.96 -17.46
C LYS A 619 -20.37 -28.57 -16.13
N GLU A 620 -21.68 -28.67 -15.91
CA GLU A 620 -22.21 -29.53 -14.87
C GLU A 620 -21.62 -30.92 -15.06
N GLU A 621 -20.67 -31.30 -14.21
CA GLU A 621 -20.39 -32.70 -13.96
C GLU A 621 -21.66 -33.30 -13.34
N LYS A 622 -22.57 -33.75 -14.22
CA LYS A 622 -23.51 -34.80 -13.87
C LYS A 622 -22.69 -36.05 -13.60
N LYS A 623 -22.48 -36.37 -12.33
CA LYS A 623 -22.49 -37.76 -11.84
C LYS A 623 -23.17 -37.81 -10.48
#